data_AF-L7L8L5-F1
#
_entry.id   AF-L7L8L5-F1
#
_cell.length_a   1.000
_cell.length_b   1.000
_cell.length_c   1.000
_cell.angle_alpha   90.00
_cell.angle_beta   90.00
_cell.angle_gamma   90.00
#
_symmetry.space_group_name_H-M   'P 1'
#
loop_
_entity.id
_entity.type
_entity.pdbx_description
1 polymer ?
#
loop_
_entity_poly.entity_id
_entity_poly.type
_entity_poly.pdbx_seq_one_letter_code
_entity_poly.pdbx_strand_id
1 'polypeptide(L)'
;MLGAAGMLAAALVAGPAAAAGTGTELVGQALGDCRAEFTLTNYTNSTYYQPDWWFASEGLGEDGGTPPEAPPPYELPWRVVGSTGTKWAFARWIGNPPLHSEVGEGVARYTPGGSVKLSSTAQPDGKVSTATIDVAAAENPVAPPPSAEGTYTIWYRIGNGTSEKDRVLPKSLVVTGCKTPGGHGSHGGHGSHGGNSSHSGNGSMSNGSVVLDVLGTLLNTGS
;
A
#
# COMPACT_ATOMS: atom_id res chain seq x y z
N MET A 1 63.32 -40.60 -3.67
CA MET A 1 62.36 -39.48 -3.80
C MET A 1 60.97 -40.07 -3.96
N LEU A 2 60.16 -40.05 -2.90
CA LEU A 2 58.76 -40.48 -2.94
C LEU A 2 57.96 -39.37 -2.24
N GLY A 3 57.23 -38.57 -3.03
CA GLY A 3 56.45 -37.44 -2.54
C GLY A 3 55.08 -37.89 -2.08
N ALA A 4 54.75 -37.61 -0.81
CA ALA A 4 53.40 -37.76 -0.28
C ALA A 4 52.69 -36.41 -0.37
N ALA A 5 51.78 -36.26 -1.34
CA ALA A 5 50.85 -35.13 -1.40
C ALA A 5 49.67 -35.42 -0.48
N GLY A 6 49.63 -34.78 0.68
CA GLY A 6 48.48 -34.79 1.58
C GLY A 6 47.35 -33.95 1.02
N MET A 7 46.20 -34.56 0.74
CA MET A 7 44.97 -33.84 0.41
C MET A 7 44.36 -33.26 1.68
N LEU A 8 44.28 -31.92 1.76
CA LEU A 8 43.41 -31.23 2.70
C LEU A 8 41.95 -31.42 2.25
N ALA A 9 41.16 -32.16 3.03
CA ALA A 9 39.71 -32.18 2.91
C ALA A 9 39.13 -30.93 3.60
N ALA A 10 38.58 -30.00 2.80
CA ALA A 10 37.81 -28.88 3.33
C ALA A 10 36.44 -29.39 3.80
N ALA A 11 36.19 -29.34 5.10
CA ALA A 11 34.88 -29.61 5.68
C ALA A 11 33.94 -28.46 5.31
N LEU A 12 32.99 -28.72 4.41
CA LEU A 12 31.86 -27.84 4.17
C LEU A 12 30.95 -27.89 5.40
N VAL A 13 30.95 -26.81 6.18
CA VAL A 13 30.00 -26.62 7.27
C VAL A 13 28.63 -26.40 6.64
N ALA A 14 27.78 -27.42 6.69
CA ALA A 14 26.35 -27.28 6.41
C ALA A 14 25.75 -26.33 7.47
N GLY A 15 25.29 -25.16 7.04
CA GLY A 15 24.52 -24.27 7.89
C GLY A 15 23.22 -24.95 8.37
N PRO A 16 22.58 -24.44 9.43
CA PRO A 16 21.33 -24.99 9.92
C PRO A 16 20.28 -24.98 8.80
N ALA A 17 19.70 -26.14 8.50
CA ALA A 17 18.58 -26.24 7.59
C ALA A 17 17.41 -25.43 8.16
N ALA A 18 16.99 -24.38 7.44
CA ALA A 18 15.77 -23.67 7.77
C ALA A 18 14.59 -24.66 7.66
N ALA A 19 13.65 -24.60 8.61
CA ALA A 19 12.44 -25.40 8.51
C ALA A 19 11.67 -24.99 7.24
N ALA A 20 11.22 -25.97 6.45
CA ALA A 20 10.41 -25.73 5.27
C ALA A 20 9.11 -25.00 5.66
N GLY A 21 8.79 -23.91 4.96
CA GLY A 21 7.56 -23.17 5.21
C GLY A 21 6.33 -23.82 4.58
N THR A 22 5.15 -23.35 4.98
CA THR A 22 3.85 -23.85 4.49
C THR A 22 2.88 -22.69 4.24
N GLY A 23 1.99 -22.83 3.25
CA GLY A 23 0.94 -21.87 2.96
C GLY A 23 1.47 -20.59 2.33
N THR A 24 1.02 -19.43 2.83
CA THR A 24 1.59 -18.13 2.47
C THR A 24 1.94 -17.33 3.71
N GLU A 25 2.88 -16.42 3.55
CA GLU A 25 3.30 -15.48 4.58
C GLU A 25 3.31 -14.07 3.99
N LEU A 26 2.86 -13.08 4.78
CA LEU A 26 2.90 -11.67 4.41
C LEU A 26 3.49 -10.88 5.57
N VAL A 27 4.56 -10.16 5.28
CA VAL A 27 5.26 -9.27 6.21
C VAL A 27 5.25 -7.85 5.65
N GLY A 28 4.89 -6.88 6.49
CA GLY A 28 4.96 -5.46 6.16
C GLY A 28 6.07 -4.79 6.96
N GLN A 29 6.80 -3.87 6.33
CA GLN A 29 7.86 -3.10 6.94
C GLN A 29 7.69 -1.62 6.60
N ALA A 30 7.75 -0.75 7.61
CA ALA A 30 7.80 0.68 7.40
C ALA A 30 9.20 1.10 6.94
N LEU A 31 9.27 1.86 5.86
CA LEU A 31 10.54 2.35 5.30
C LEU A 31 10.87 3.79 5.73
N GLY A 32 9.93 4.48 6.38
CA GLY A 32 9.97 5.93 6.52
C GLY A 32 9.47 6.63 5.26
N ASP A 33 9.52 7.96 5.25
CA ASP A 33 9.05 8.82 4.14
C ASP A 33 7.64 8.46 3.64
N CYS A 34 6.77 8.07 4.57
CA CYS A 34 5.41 7.61 4.29
C CYS A 34 5.28 6.38 3.40
N ARG A 35 6.32 5.54 3.33
CA ARG A 35 6.35 4.31 2.54
C ARG A 35 6.33 3.05 3.39
N ALA A 36 5.72 2.01 2.86
CA ALA A 36 5.73 0.66 3.41
C ALA A 36 6.08 -0.35 2.31
N GLU A 37 6.96 -1.30 2.63
CA GLU A 37 7.23 -2.45 1.78
C GLU A 37 6.53 -3.68 2.34
N PHE A 38 6.01 -4.50 1.45
CA PHE A 38 5.39 -5.77 1.77
C PHE A 38 6.10 -6.89 1.05
N THR A 39 6.38 -7.96 1.80
CA THR A 39 6.98 -9.19 1.31
C THR A 39 5.97 -10.32 1.43
N LEU A 40 5.61 -10.90 0.29
CA LEU A 40 4.78 -12.09 0.18
C LEU A 40 5.69 -13.30 -0.09
N THR A 41 5.69 -14.27 0.81
CA THR A 41 6.34 -15.56 0.60
C THR A 41 5.27 -16.61 0.35
N ASN A 42 5.33 -17.25 -0.81
CA ASN A 42 4.40 -18.31 -1.21
C ASN A 42 5.09 -19.67 -1.11
N TYR A 43 4.62 -20.55 -0.23
CA TYR A 43 5.08 -21.95 -0.16
C TYR A 43 4.16 -22.90 -0.94
N THR A 44 3.03 -22.39 -1.45
CA THR A 44 2.05 -23.15 -2.22
C THR A 44 2.43 -23.24 -3.70
N ASN A 45 1.66 -24.01 -4.49
CA ASN A 45 1.73 -23.98 -5.96
C ASN A 45 0.64 -23.09 -6.61
N SER A 46 0.02 -22.20 -5.86
CA SER A 46 -1.05 -21.31 -6.35
C SER A 46 -0.53 -19.89 -6.58
N THR A 47 -1.02 -19.23 -7.64
CA THR A 47 -0.76 -17.82 -7.93
C THR A 47 -1.93 -16.90 -7.58
N TYR A 48 -2.93 -17.41 -6.86
CA TYR A 48 -4.20 -16.70 -6.62
C TYR A 48 -4.23 -15.92 -5.30
N TYR A 49 -3.16 -15.90 -4.51
CA TYR A 49 -3.10 -15.13 -3.28
C TYR A 49 -2.71 -13.69 -3.60
N GLN A 50 -3.55 -12.74 -3.21
CA GLN A 50 -3.33 -11.31 -3.44
C GLN A 50 -3.61 -10.54 -2.16
N PRO A 51 -2.65 -9.75 -1.67
CA PRO A 51 -2.83 -8.97 -0.47
C PRO A 51 -3.51 -7.63 -0.74
N ASP A 52 -4.26 -7.17 0.26
CA ASP A 52 -4.88 -5.86 0.32
C ASP A 52 -4.50 -5.10 1.59
N TRP A 53 -4.69 -3.78 1.57
CA TRP A 53 -4.40 -2.89 2.69
C TRP A 53 -5.41 -1.73 2.82
N TRP A 54 -5.54 -1.17 4.02
CA TRP A 54 -6.42 -0.03 4.35
C TRP A 54 -5.88 0.79 5.52
N PHE A 55 -6.35 2.03 5.67
CA PHE A 55 -6.07 2.84 6.86
C PHE A 55 -6.87 2.32 8.05
N ALA A 56 -6.32 2.42 9.27
CA ALA A 56 -7.03 2.00 10.49
C ALA A 56 -8.41 2.66 10.65
N SER A 57 -8.57 3.91 10.22
CA SER A 57 -9.85 4.63 10.23
C SER A 57 -10.89 4.10 9.25
N GLU A 58 -10.48 3.30 8.27
CA GLU A 58 -11.35 2.72 7.23
C GLU A 58 -11.75 1.28 7.54
N GLY A 59 -11.22 0.69 8.62
CA GLY A 59 -11.40 -0.72 8.93
C GLY A 59 -12.84 -1.09 9.24
N LEU A 60 -13.25 -2.30 8.83
CA LEU A 60 -14.54 -2.90 9.18
C LEU A 60 -14.54 -3.53 10.60
N GLY A 61 -13.52 -3.26 11.43
CA GLY A 61 -13.26 -3.87 12.74
C GLY A 61 -11.87 -4.52 12.85
N GLU A 62 -11.46 -4.87 14.07
CA GLU A 62 -10.12 -5.39 14.42
C GLU A 62 -9.81 -6.77 13.83
N ASP A 63 -10.82 -7.56 13.51
CA ASP A 63 -10.62 -8.90 12.94
C ASP A 63 -10.34 -8.88 11.44
N GLY A 64 -10.55 -7.72 10.78
CA GLY A 64 -10.71 -7.59 9.32
C GLY A 64 -11.49 -8.77 8.70
N GLY A 65 -12.39 -9.33 9.51
CA GLY A 65 -13.11 -10.56 9.31
C GLY A 65 -14.42 -10.26 8.62
N THR A 66 -14.94 -11.30 7.96
CA THR A 66 -16.26 -11.44 7.34
C THR A 66 -17.03 -10.12 7.21
N PRO A 67 -17.21 -9.55 5.99
CA PRO A 67 -18.04 -8.36 5.84
C PRO A 67 -19.35 -8.63 6.56
N PRO A 68 -19.95 -7.62 7.22
CA PRO A 68 -21.23 -7.82 7.87
C PRO A 68 -22.14 -8.57 6.90
N GLU A 69 -22.92 -9.53 7.39
CA GLU A 69 -23.96 -10.17 6.57
C GLU A 69 -24.90 -9.14 5.91
N ALA A 70 -24.81 -7.87 6.33
CA ALA A 70 -25.35 -6.73 5.62
C ALA A 70 -24.81 -6.70 4.17
N PRO A 71 -25.69 -6.93 3.18
CA PRO A 71 -25.31 -6.77 1.79
C PRO A 71 -24.90 -5.30 1.52
N PRO A 72 -24.20 -5.04 0.41
CA PRO A 72 -23.85 -3.69 -0.06
C PRO A 72 -24.94 -2.62 0.20
N PRO A 73 -24.53 -1.34 0.36
CA PRO A 73 -23.29 -0.78 -0.20
C PRO A 73 -22.10 -0.76 0.77
N TYR A 74 -20.93 -1.18 0.27
CA TYR A 74 -19.64 -0.95 0.92
C TYR A 74 -19.21 0.51 0.72
N GLU A 75 -18.61 1.13 1.72
CA GLU A 75 -17.95 2.43 1.56
C GLU A 75 -16.55 2.25 0.97
N LEU A 76 -16.14 3.13 0.05
CA LEU A 76 -14.79 3.12 -0.49
C LEU A 76 -13.76 3.21 0.67
N PRO A 77 -12.64 2.46 0.61
CA PRO A 77 -12.08 1.75 -0.55
C PRO A 77 -12.68 0.37 -0.81
N TRP A 78 -13.58 -0.10 0.06
CA TRP A 78 -14.06 -1.48 0.07
C TRP A 78 -14.92 -1.80 -1.14
N ARG A 79 -14.58 -2.88 -1.84
CA ARG A 79 -15.31 -3.36 -3.02
C ARG A 79 -15.20 -4.87 -3.18
N VAL A 80 -16.18 -5.49 -3.83
CA VAL A 80 -16.02 -6.87 -4.32
C VAL A 80 -15.35 -6.82 -5.68
N VAL A 81 -14.24 -7.55 -5.84
CA VAL A 81 -13.53 -7.63 -7.12
C VAL A 81 -13.89 -8.95 -7.81
N GLY A 82 -14.92 -8.94 -8.65
CA GLY A 82 -15.47 -10.15 -9.28
C GLY A 82 -14.46 -10.98 -10.08
N SER A 83 -13.42 -10.36 -10.65
CA SER A 83 -12.34 -11.05 -11.38
C SER A 83 -11.50 -11.97 -10.50
N THR A 84 -11.57 -11.85 -9.18
CA THR A 84 -10.87 -12.74 -8.24
C THR A 84 -11.67 -13.99 -7.88
N GLY A 85 -12.94 -14.09 -8.28
CA GLY A 85 -13.83 -15.20 -7.91
C GLY A 85 -14.22 -15.21 -6.43
N THR A 86 -13.87 -14.17 -5.67
CA THR A 86 -14.20 -14.06 -4.24
C THR A 86 -15.49 -13.28 -4.02
N LYS A 87 -16.16 -13.56 -2.90
CA LYS A 87 -17.36 -12.83 -2.45
C LYS A 87 -17.05 -11.82 -1.33
N TRP A 88 -15.78 -11.66 -0.99
CA TRP A 88 -15.31 -10.85 0.14
C TRP A 88 -14.90 -9.45 -0.35
N ALA A 89 -15.05 -8.44 0.49
CA ALA A 89 -14.64 -7.08 0.16
C ALA A 89 -13.11 -6.91 0.24
N PHE A 90 -12.55 -6.17 -0.71
CA PHE A 90 -11.15 -5.74 -0.83
C PHE A 90 -11.05 -4.25 -0.66
N ALA A 91 -10.05 -3.79 0.10
CA ALA A 91 -9.74 -2.37 0.21
C ALA A 91 -8.81 -1.91 -0.93
N ARG A 92 -7.52 -1.71 -0.71
CA ARG A 92 -6.57 -1.31 -1.77
C ARG A 92 -5.61 -2.43 -2.09
N TRP A 93 -5.22 -2.55 -3.36
CA TRP A 93 -4.14 -3.45 -3.72
C TRP A 93 -2.81 -2.94 -3.16
N ILE A 94 -1.95 -3.87 -2.74
CA ILE A 94 -0.57 -3.54 -2.40
C ILE A 94 0.24 -3.45 -3.69
N GLY A 95 0.85 -2.29 -3.96
CA GLY A 95 1.68 -2.06 -5.13
C GLY A 95 0.91 -1.74 -6.42
N ASN A 96 1.65 -1.24 -7.41
CA ASN A 96 1.19 -1.04 -8.79
C ASN A 96 2.31 -1.47 -9.76
N PRO A 97 2.21 -2.61 -10.45
CA PRO A 97 1.07 -3.54 -10.46
C PRO A 97 0.80 -4.21 -9.11
N PRO A 98 -0.42 -4.74 -8.87
CA PRO A 98 -0.74 -5.43 -7.62
C PRO A 98 0.19 -6.60 -7.33
N LEU A 99 0.70 -6.63 -6.09
CA LEU A 99 1.41 -7.76 -5.53
C LEU A 99 0.52 -9.00 -5.59
N HIS A 100 1.11 -10.14 -5.93
CA HIS A 100 0.43 -11.42 -5.97
C HIS A 100 1.42 -12.55 -5.73
N SER A 101 0.93 -13.70 -5.30
CA SER A 101 1.76 -14.88 -5.10
C SER A 101 2.32 -15.38 -6.43
N GLU A 102 3.61 -15.67 -6.45
CA GLU A 102 4.28 -16.31 -7.59
C GLU A 102 4.67 -17.75 -7.27
N VAL A 103 4.96 -18.50 -8.32
CA VAL A 103 5.42 -19.89 -8.25
C VAL A 103 6.78 -19.98 -8.94
N GLY A 104 7.75 -20.62 -8.29
CA GLY A 104 9.09 -20.81 -8.81
C GLY A 104 9.13 -21.66 -10.08
N GLU A 105 10.24 -21.57 -10.81
CA GLU A 105 10.47 -22.40 -11.99
C GLU A 105 10.43 -23.89 -11.63
N GLY A 106 9.83 -24.72 -12.48
CA GLY A 106 9.72 -26.16 -12.27
C GLY A 106 8.62 -26.60 -11.29
N VAL A 107 7.99 -25.68 -10.56
CA VAL A 107 6.88 -26.01 -9.67
C VAL A 107 5.57 -26.07 -10.46
N ALA A 108 4.91 -27.24 -10.44
CA ALA A 108 3.66 -27.45 -11.15
C ALA A 108 2.54 -26.57 -10.56
N ARG A 109 2.06 -25.59 -11.35
CA ARG A 109 1.05 -24.62 -10.93
C ARG A 109 -0.32 -25.26 -10.75
N TYR A 110 -0.97 -24.95 -9.63
CA TYR A 110 -2.38 -25.25 -9.41
C TYR A 110 -3.28 -24.40 -10.32
N THR A 111 -4.23 -25.07 -10.98
CA THR A 111 -5.31 -24.44 -11.74
C THR A 111 -6.65 -25.00 -11.25
N PRO A 112 -7.64 -24.18 -10.88
CA PRO A 112 -8.97 -24.66 -10.54
C PRO A 112 -9.56 -25.55 -11.65
N GLY A 113 -10.02 -26.74 -11.28
CA GLY A 113 -10.54 -27.74 -12.24
C GLY A 113 -9.47 -28.51 -13.04
N GLY A 114 -8.18 -28.23 -12.83
CA GLY A 114 -7.07 -28.93 -13.46
C GLY A 114 -6.67 -30.25 -12.80
N SER A 115 -5.69 -30.93 -13.39
CA SER A 115 -5.11 -32.18 -12.87
C SER A 115 -4.16 -31.97 -11.69
N VAL A 116 -3.46 -30.83 -11.64
CA VAL A 116 -2.57 -30.45 -10.54
C VAL A 116 -3.40 -30.05 -9.31
N LYS A 117 -3.19 -30.73 -8.18
CA LYS A 117 -3.85 -30.40 -6.92
C LYS A 117 -3.16 -29.26 -6.20
N LEU A 118 -3.94 -28.51 -5.42
CA LEU A 118 -3.40 -27.47 -4.54
C LEU A 118 -2.52 -28.14 -3.49
N SER A 119 -1.29 -27.66 -3.35
CA SER A 119 -0.35 -28.08 -2.32
C SER A 119 0.15 -26.84 -1.59
N SER A 120 0.10 -26.86 -0.26
CA SER A 120 0.56 -25.76 0.59
C SER A 120 2.08 -25.80 0.84
N THR A 121 2.78 -26.82 0.34
CA THR A 121 4.23 -27.05 0.57
C THR A 121 4.96 -27.38 -0.72
N ALA A 122 4.45 -26.90 -1.86
CA ALA A 122 4.99 -27.21 -3.17
C ALA A 122 6.37 -26.59 -3.45
N GLN A 123 6.72 -25.53 -2.73
CA GLN A 123 8.02 -24.87 -2.81
C GLN A 123 8.50 -24.54 -1.38
N PRO A 124 9.24 -25.46 -0.72
CA PRO A 124 9.54 -25.39 0.71
C PRO A 124 10.39 -24.18 1.13
N ASP A 125 11.21 -23.67 0.21
CA ASP A 125 12.01 -22.45 0.43
C ASP A 125 11.19 -21.17 0.25
N GLY A 126 9.98 -21.28 -0.30
CA GLY A 126 9.09 -20.17 -0.60
C GLY A 126 9.52 -19.37 -1.84
N LYS A 127 8.54 -18.93 -2.63
CA LYS A 127 8.76 -17.91 -3.66
C LYS A 127 8.43 -16.55 -3.08
N VAL A 128 9.42 -15.67 -3.06
CA VAL A 128 9.31 -14.31 -2.52
C VAL A 128 8.95 -13.32 -3.62
N SER A 129 7.99 -12.45 -3.32
CA SER A 129 7.59 -11.29 -4.13
C SER A 129 7.43 -10.07 -3.23
N THR A 130 7.87 -8.89 -3.67
CA THR A 130 7.79 -7.65 -2.89
C THR A 130 7.09 -6.54 -3.64
N ALA A 131 6.48 -5.61 -2.90
CA ALA A 131 5.95 -4.37 -3.43
C ALA A 131 6.00 -3.27 -2.37
N THR A 132 6.25 -2.04 -2.82
CA THR A 132 6.19 -0.83 -1.98
C THR A 132 4.93 -0.04 -2.30
N ILE A 133 4.35 0.59 -1.28
CA ILE A 133 3.33 1.62 -1.41
C ILE A 133 3.82 2.94 -0.85
N ASP A 134 3.37 4.03 -1.46
CA ASP A 134 3.32 5.34 -0.82
C ASP A 134 1.94 5.49 -0.20
N VAL A 135 1.90 5.57 1.13
CA VAL A 135 0.65 5.62 1.88
C VAL A 135 -0.04 6.98 1.70
N ALA A 136 0.72 8.07 1.60
CA ALA A 136 0.14 9.40 1.41
C ALA A 136 -0.46 9.59 0.00
N ALA A 137 0.03 8.86 -0.99
CA ALA A 137 -0.48 8.88 -2.36
C ALA A 137 -1.74 8.01 -2.57
N ALA A 138 -2.33 7.46 -1.50
CA ALA A 138 -3.54 6.67 -1.63
C ALA A 138 -4.72 7.51 -2.13
N GLU A 139 -5.44 6.98 -3.11
CA GLU A 139 -6.64 7.59 -3.69
C GLU A 139 -7.84 6.64 -3.59
N ASN A 140 -9.04 7.20 -3.77
CA ASN A 140 -10.32 6.50 -3.82
C ASN A 140 -10.57 5.53 -2.63
N PRO A 141 -10.69 6.07 -1.40
CA PRO A 141 -10.65 7.48 -1.03
C PRO A 141 -9.21 7.98 -0.83
N VAL A 142 -9.07 9.31 -0.90
CA VAL A 142 -7.81 10.01 -0.59
C VAL A 142 -7.35 9.64 0.82
N ALA A 143 -6.05 9.51 1.02
CA ALA A 143 -5.46 9.29 2.34
C ALA A 143 -6.02 10.29 3.37
N PRO A 144 -6.44 9.84 4.57
CA PRO A 144 -6.81 10.77 5.64
C PRO A 144 -5.60 11.62 6.06
N PRO A 145 -5.77 12.71 6.81
CA PRO A 145 -4.64 13.39 7.42
C PRO A 145 -3.83 12.44 8.33
N PRO A 146 -2.49 12.52 8.35
CA PRO A 146 -1.68 11.73 9.27
C PRO A 146 -1.91 12.19 10.71
N SER A 147 -1.45 11.38 11.68
CA SER A 147 -1.41 11.79 13.09
C SER A 147 -0.57 13.07 13.31
N ALA A 148 -0.65 13.67 14.50
CA ALA A 148 0.17 14.82 14.86
C ALA A 148 1.69 14.50 14.82
N GLU A 149 2.04 13.23 15.04
CA GLU A 149 3.39 12.69 14.94
C GLU A 149 3.82 12.46 13.48
N GLY A 150 2.90 12.59 12.51
CA GLY A 150 3.16 12.33 11.10
C GLY A 150 3.23 10.85 10.79
N THR A 151 2.31 10.07 11.35
CA THR A 151 2.24 8.62 11.15
C THR A 151 0.87 8.21 10.60
N TYR A 152 0.86 7.10 9.87
CA TYR A 152 -0.35 6.34 9.57
C TYR A 152 -0.29 4.98 10.23
N THR A 153 -1.41 4.52 10.77
CA THR A 153 -1.59 3.11 11.07
C THR A 153 -2.38 2.50 9.92
N ILE A 154 -1.78 1.53 9.24
CA ILE A 154 -2.43 0.76 8.17
C ILE A 154 -2.59 -0.69 8.60
N TRP A 155 -3.55 -1.35 8.00
CA TRP A 155 -3.76 -2.78 8.12
C TRP A 155 -3.55 -3.44 6.76
N TYR A 156 -3.11 -4.69 6.80
CA TYR A 156 -2.86 -5.48 5.60
C TYR A 156 -3.12 -6.97 5.87
N ARG A 157 -3.49 -7.72 4.83
CA ARG A 157 -3.82 -9.16 4.94
C ARG A 157 -3.66 -9.86 3.59
N ILE A 158 -3.97 -11.16 3.56
CA ILE A 158 -4.31 -11.87 2.32
C ILE A 158 -5.75 -12.35 2.43
N GLY A 159 -6.70 -11.55 1.93
CA GLY A 159 -8.11 -11.93 1.88
C GLY A 159 -8.45 -12.82 0.67
N ASN A 160 -7.73 -12.64 -0.45
CA ASN A 160 -7.91 -13.45 -1.67
C ASN A 160 -7.05 -14.71 -1.61
N GLY A 161 -7.60 -15.86 -1.99
CA GLY A 161 -6.80 -17.06 -2.11
C GLY A 161 -7.61 -18.33 -2.31
N THR A 162 -6.94 -19.34 -2.86
CA THR A 162 -7.51 -20.66 -3.17
C THR A 162 -7.85 -21.51 -1.96
N SER A 163 -7.18 -21.30 -0.83
CA SER A 163 -7.47 -21.99 0.43
C SER A 163 -7.54 -20.98 1.57
N GLU A 164 -8.57 -21.08 2.40
CA GLU A 164 -8.77 -20.19 3.54
C GLU A 164 -7.67 -20.33 4.59
N LYS A 165 -7.16 -21.55 4.81
CA LYS A 165 -6.07 -21.81 5.77
C LYS A 165 -4.72 -21.21 5.37
N ASP A 166 -4.52 -20.96 4.07
CA ASP A 166 -3.29 -20.41 3.53
C ASP A 166 -3.39 -18.89 3.37
N ARG A 167 -4.51 -18.27 3.77
CA ARG A 167 -4.68 -16.81 3.84
C ARG A 167 -4.02 -16.27 5.10
N VAL A 168 -3.68 -14.99 5.08
CA VAL A 168 -3.05 -14.28 6.20
C VAL A 168 -4.09 -13.37 6.81
N LEU A 169 -4.35 -13.55 8.11
CA LEU A 169 -5.22 -12.67 8.89
C LEU A 169 -4.66 -11.24 8.93
N PRO A 170 -5.51 -10.23 9.17
CA PRO A 170 -5.07 -8.85 9.27
C PRO A 170 -3.95 -8.64 10.28
N LYS A 171 -2.98 -7.83 9.87
CA LYS A 171 -1.88 -7.32 10.68
C LYS A 171 -1.83 -5.82 10.53
N SER A 172 -1.36 -5.11 11.56
CA SER A 172 -1.19 -3.67 11.53
C SER A 172 0.28 -3.28 11.34
N LEU A 173 0.50 -2.11 10.74
CA LEU A 173 1.80 -1.49 10.57
C LEU A 173 1.67 0.01 10.82
N VAL A 174 2.58 0.58 11.62
CA VAL A 174 2.70 2.03 11.78
C VAL A 174 3.76 2.54 10.80
N VAL A 175 3.34 3.38 9.87
CA VAL A 175 4.17 4.02 8.85
C VAL A 175 4.49 5.44 9.29
N THR A 176 5.78 5.78 9.32
CA THR A 176 6.30 7.06 9.83
C THR A 176 6.77 7.97 8.71
N GLY A 177 7.03 9.24 9.03
CA GLY A 177 7.59 10.21 8.07
C GLY A 177 6.56 10.79 7.12
N CYS A 178 5.28 10.81 7.50
CA CYS A 178 4.17 11.30 6.69
C CYS A 178 3.83 12.77 6.90
N LYS A 179 4.66 13.53 7.62
CA LYS A 179 4.47 14.99 7.68
C LYS A 179 4.77 15.56 6.31
N THR A 180 3.79 16.20 5.69
CA THR A 180 4.08 17.07 4.56
C THR A 180 5.02 18.17 5.04
N PRO A 181 6.17 18.41 4.38
CA PRO A 181 7.03 19.55 4.67
C PRO A 181 6.16 20.81 4.54
N GLY A 182 6.03 21.56 5.63
CA GLY A 182 5.00 22.57 5.78
C GLY A 182 4.90 23.55 4.60
N GLY A 183 3.74 23.57 3.95
CA GLY A 183 3.24 24.81 3.38
C GLY A 183 3.25 25.86 4.49
N HIS A 184 3.89 27.00 4.23
CA HIS A 184 4.02 28.08 5.19
C HIS A 184 2.63 28.44 5.73
N GLY A 185 2.45 28.28 7.05
CA GLY A 185 1.28 28.78 7.73
C GLY A 185 1.26 30.30 7.62
N SER A 186 0.48 30.83 6.66
CA SER A 186 0.00 32.20 6.71
C SER A 186 -1.05 32.27 7.83
N HIS A 187 -0.58 32.27 9.08
CA HIS A 187 -1.39 32.70 10.20
C HIS A 187 -1.66 34.19 10.05
N GLY A 188 -2.91 34.53 9.76
CA GLY A 188 -3.42 35.87 9.95
C GLY A 188 -3.25 36.28 11.41
N GLY A 189 -2.51 37.37 11.62
CA GLY A 189 -2.36 38.04 12.91
C GLY A 189 -2.61 39.53 12.71
N HIS A 190 -3.80 39.98 13.08
CA HIS A 190 -4.13 41.39 13.20
C HIS A 190 -3.15 42.11 14.14
N GLY A 191 -2.62 43.24 13.70
CA GLY A 191 -1.74 44.10 14.49
C GLY A 191 -1.79 45.53 13.96
N SER A 192 -2.83 46.27 14.31
CA SER A 192 -2.87 47.72 14.18
C SER A 192 -1.89 48.35 15.18
N HIS A 193 -0.93 49.16 14.71
CA HIS A 193 -0.52 50.42 15.34
C HIS A 193 0.38 51.23 14.39
N GLY A 194 0.15 52.55 14.37
CA GLY A 194 0.63 53.48 13.36
C GLY A 194 2.05 54.01 13.56
N GLY A 195 2.50 54.84 12.62
CA GLY A 195 3.74 55.58 12.73
C GLY A 195 4.39 55.95 11.40
N ASN A 196 4.03 57.14 10.92
CA ASN A 196 4.50 57.85 9.72
C ASN A 196 6.03 58.12 9.67
N SER A 197 6.69 57.94 8.52
CA SER A 197 7.64 58.93 7.95
C SER A 197 8.30 58.49 6.62
N SER A 198 7.97 59.22 5.55
CA SER A 198 8.76 59.62 4.36
C SER A 198 10.15 59.02 4.08
N HIS A 199 10.35 58.45 2.88
CA HIS A 199 11.29 58.99 1.86
C HIS A 199 11.12 58.35 0.47
N SER A 200 10.97 59.24 -0.52
CA SER A 200 11.30 59.21 -1.95
C SER A 200 11.88 57.94 -2.61
N GLY A 201 11.30 57.56 -3.75
CA GLY A 201 11.87 56.61 -4.70
C GLY A 201 11.09 56.59 -6.03
N ASN A 202 11.48 57.48 -6.93
CA ASN A 202 10.91 57.75 -8.25
C ASN A 202 11.01 56.52 -9.20
N GLY A 203 9.95 56.22 -9.95
CA GLY A 203 9.96 55.10 -10.92
C GLY A 203 8.71 55.03 -11.79
N SER A 204 8.53 56.02 -12.67
CA SER A 204 7.55 56.00 -13.76
C SER A 204 8.01 55.06 -14.87
N MET A 205 7.14 54.14 -15.34
CA MET A 205 6.75 54.06 -16.74
C MET A 205 5.45 53.24 -16.90
N SER A 206 4.51 53.88 -17.59
CA SER A 206 3.18 53.45 -18.02
C SER A 206 3.22 52.50 -19.22
N ASN A 207 2.31 51.50 -19.26
CA ASN A 207 1.29 51.36 -20.32
C ASN A 207 0.54 50.02 -20.21
N GLY A 208 -0.79 50.06 -20.44
CA GLY A 208 -1.55 48.90 -20.90
C GLY A 208 -2.75 48.50 -20.05
N SER A 209 -3.77 49.35 -20.02
CA SER A 209 -5.12 49.01 -19.57
C SER A 209 -5.81 48.08 -20.58
N VAL A 210 -6.36 46.95 -20.14
CA VAL A 210 -7.70 46.50 -20.54
C VAL A 210 -8.37 45.84 -19.34
N VAL A 211 -9.30 46.58 -18.75
CA VAL A 211 -10.36 46.09 -17.87
C VAL A 211 -11.36 45.31 -18.73
N LEU A 212 -11.65 44.06 -18.39
CA LEU A 212 -12.93 43.46 -18.78
C LEU A 212 -13.62 42.93 -17.52
N ASP A 213 -14.41 43.84 -16.97
CA ASP A 213 -15.45 43.61 -15.99
C ASP A 213 -16.63 42.96 -16.72
N VAL A 214 -17.04 41.75 -16.30
CA VAL A 214 -18.33 41.18 -16.71
C VAL A 214 -19.03 40.71 -15.45
N LEU A 215 -19.61 41.68 -14.74
CA LEU A 215 -20.64 41.48 -13.75
C LEU A 215 -22.01 41.67 -14.42
N GLY A 216 -22.72 40.54 -14.54
CA GLY A 216 -24.18 40.38 -14.43
C GLY A 216 -25.12 41.21 -15.30
N THR A 217 -26.04 40.53 -16.01
CA THR A 217 -27.47 40.89 -15.93
C THR A 217 -28.35 39.64 -16.13
N LEU A 218 -29.34 39.57 -15.24
CA LEU A 218 -30.47 38.66 -15.12
C LEU A 218 -31.53 38.78 -16.24
N LEU A 219 -32.49 37.84 -16.20
CA LEU A 219 -33.85 37.81 -16.80
C LEU A 219 -33.94 37.30 -18.25
N ASN A 220 -34.99 36.63 -18.73
CA ASN A 220 -36.20 35.95 -18.23
C ASN A 220 -36.98 35.57 -19.52
N THR A 221 -37.92 34.60 -19.44
CA THR A 221 -38.93 34.18 -20.43
C THR A 221 -38.37 33.30 -21.56
N GLY A 222 -38.87 32.10 -21.86
CA GLY A 222 -40.22 31.55 -21.70
C GLY A 222 -40.69 31.12 -23.08
N SER A 223 -40.76 29.81 -23.33
CA SER A 223 -41.56 29.13 -24.37
C SER A 223 -41.53 27.63 -24.09
#